data_AF-A0A2G8JS64-F1
#
_entry.id   AF-A0A2G8JS64-F1
#
_cell.length_a   1.000
_cell.length_b   1.000
_cell.length_c   1.000
_cell.angle_alpha   90.00
_cell.angle_beta   90.00
_cell.angle_gamma   90.00
#
_symmetry.space_group_name_H-M   'P 1'
#
loop_
_entity.id
_entity.type
_entity.pdbx_description
1 polymer ?
#
loop_
_entity_poly.entity_id
_entity_poly.type
_entity_poly.pdbx_seq_one_letter_code
_entity_poly.pdbx_strand_id
1 'polypeptide(L)'
;MLIGSYVTFLQIPIFHLELLQSFSKADAGNIILCSGLQLSCPVSLKKLSIDTYEEGRELTETEVVGILMFAQHSQRLEKLMFLFCLLPQSIAAEDIPSILKSRKVKVTWLPYDSGKIYDLNLESGRWMYDDRTLDVTDAVYSKEVSEFREVWQ
;
A
#
# COMPACT_ATOMS: atom_id res chain seq x y z
N MET A 1 -0.31 -10.39 51.59
CA MET A 1 -0.09 -9.34 50.57
C MET A 1 0.11 -10.06 49.25
N LEU A 2 -0.95 -10.14 48.44
CA LEU A 2 -0.97 -10.96 47.22
C LEU A 2 -0.30 -10.22 46.06
N ILE A 3 0.43 -11.02 45.29
CA ILE A 3 1.28 -10.68 44.16
C ILE A 3 0.37 -10.26 43.02
N GLY A 4 0.47 -9.01 42.55
CA GLY A 4 -0.26 -8.53 41.38
C GLY A 4 0.22 -9.26 40.14
N SER A 5 -0.63 -10.15 39.62
CA SER A 5 -0.46 -10.85 38.36
C SER A 5 -0.30 -9.87 37.21
N TYR A 6 0.89 -9.85 36.59
CA TYR A 6 1.08 -9.30 35.25
C TYR A 6 0.35 -10.23 34.27
N VAL A 7 -0.92 -9.95 34.01
CA VAL A 7 -1.57 -10.48 32.81
C VAL A 7 -1.01 -9.67 31.65
N THR A 8 0.11 -10.14 31.09
CA THR A 8 0.48 -9.73 29.74
C THR A 8 -0.64 -10.22 28.84
N PHE A 9 -1.54 -9.33 28.42
CA PHE A 9 -2.43 -9.63 27.31
C PHE A 9 -1.53 -10.15 26.18
N LEU A 10 -1.71 -11.42 25.81
CA LEU A 10 -0.98 -12.02 24.69
C LEU A 10 -1.33 -11.18 23.47
N GLN A 11 -0.44 -10.28 23.08
CA GLN A 11 -0.62 -9.45 21.91
C GLN A 11 -0.54 -10.38 20.70
N ILE A 12 -1.69 -10.70 20.11
CA ILE A 12 -1.76 -11.59 18.95
C ILE A 12 -1.05 -10.87 17.80
N PRO A 13 0.05 -11.41 17.26
CA PRO A 13 0.75 -10.77 16.18
C PRO A 13 -0.08 -10.87 14.90
N ILE A 14 -0.34 -9.73 14.27
CA ILE A 14 -0.92 -9.66 12.94
C ILE A 14 0.25 -9.54 11.96
N PHE A 15 0.53 -10.59 11.21
CA PHE A 15 1.60 -10.60 10.22
C PHE A 15 1.12 -10.16 8.84
N HIS A 16 -0.12 -10.49 8.49
CA HIS A 16 -0.72 -10.13 7.20
C HIS A 16 -2.04 -9.42 7.45
N LEU A 17 -2.22 -8.29 6.79
CA LEU A 17 -3.46 -7.52 6.81
C LEU A 17 -3.89 -7.32 5.36
N GLU A 18 -5.11 -7.72 5.05
CA GLU A 18 -5.71 -7.55 3.74
C GLU A 18 -6.95 -6.68 3.92
N LEU A 19 -6.91 -5.50 3.32
CA LEU A 19 -8.02 -4.55 3.31
C LEU A 19 -8.75 -4.71 1.98
N LEU A 20 -9.56 -5.76 1.92
CA LEU A 20 -10.39 -6.07 0.75
C LEU A 20 -11.72 -5.34 0.84
N GLN A 21 -12.07 -4.61 -0.21
CA GLN A 21 -13.20 -3.71 -0.39
C GLN A 21 -13.54 -2.96 0.91
N SER A 22 -12.53 -2.43 1.58
CA SER A 22 -12.71 -1.84 2.92
C SER A 22 -11.94 -0.55 3.12
N PHE A 23 -10.93 -0.26 2.30
CA PHE A 23 -10.22 1.01 2.35
C PHE A 23 -11.15 2.16 1.94
N SER A 24 -11.25 3.19 2.80
CA SER A 24 -11.90 4.46 2.47
C SER A 24 -10.85 5.54 2.21
N LYS A 25 -10.02 5.85 3.22
CA LYS A 25 -8.98 6.88 3.14
C LYS A 25 -7.85 6.63 4.14
N ALA A 26 -6.72 7.27 3.91
CA ALA A 26 -5.65 7.40 4.91
C ALA A 26 -5.69 8.78 5.55
N ASP A 27 -5.52 8.85 6.87
CA ASP A 27 -5.53 10.10 7.63
C ASP A 27 -4.60 10.00 8.84
N ALA A 28 -3.75 11.02 9.03
CA ALA A 28 -2.82 11.13 10.15
C ALA A 28 -2.06 9.82 10.49
N GLY A 29 -1.59 9.08 9.48
CA GLY A 29 -0.86 7.82 9.65
C GLY A 29 -1.71 6.60 10.01
N ASN A 30 -3.03 6.72 9.95
CA ASN A 30 -3.99 5.64 10.13
C ASN A 30 -4.75 5.36 8.83
N ILE A 31 -5.34 4.17 8.73
CA ILE A 31 -6.31 3.85 7.68
C ILE A 31 -7.70 3.93 8.27
N ILE A 32 -8.61 4.59 7.58
CA ILE A 32 -10.04 4.62 7.89
C ILE A 32 -10.75 3.70 6.90
N LEU A 33 -11.53 2.77 7.43
CA LEU A 33 -12.32 1.84 6.65
C LEU A 33 -13.66 2.46 6.22
N CYS A 34 -14.34 1.87 5.23
CA CYS A 34 -15.68 2.30 4.81
C CYS A 34 -16.72 2.24 5.93
N SER A 35 -16.50 1.39 6.95
CA SER A 35 -17.32 1.35 8.17
C SER A 35 -17.12 2.55 9.10
N GLY A 36 -16.13 3.42 8.83
CA GLY A 36 -15.67 4.48 9.72
C GLY A 36 -14.68 4.02 10.79
N LEU A 37 -14.39 2.71 10.89
CA LEU A 37 -13.39 2.20 11.84
C LEU A 37 -11.99 2.68 11.44
N GLN A 38 -11.24 3.16 12.42
CA GLN A 38 -9.85 3.54 12.27
C GLN A 38 -8.94 2.37 12.64
N LEU A 39 -8.04 2.01 11.75
CA LEU A 39 -6.99 1.03 11.96
C LEU A 39 -5.65 1.75 12.17
N SER A 40 -4.95 1.37 13.23
CA SER A 40 -3.53 1.65 13.41
C SER A 40 -2.71 0.46 12.91
N CYS A 41 -1.51 0.73 12.39
CA CYS A 41 -0.68 -0.32 11.79
C CYS A 41 -0.17 -1.27 12.87
N PRO A 42 -0.42 -2.59 12.77
CA PRO A 42 0.15 -3.55 13.70
C PRO A 42 1.68 -3.56 13.60
N VAL A 43 2.38 -3.42 14.74
CA VAL A 43 3.85 -3.41 14.79
C VAL A 43 4.50 -4.70 14.25
N SER A 44 3.74 -5.79 14.22
CA SER A 44 4.15 -7.10 13.71
C SER A 44 3.95 -7.29 12.21
N LEU A 45 3.31 -6.34 11.52
CA LEU A 45 2.84 -6.50 10.15
C LEU A 45 4.00 -6.69 9.18
N LYS A 46 3.98 -7.78 8.41
CA LYS A 46 4.94 -8.10 7.34
C LYS A 46 4.39 -7.82 5.95
N LYS A 47 3.09 -8.09 5.74
CA LYS A 47 2.42 -7.88 4.46
C LYS A 47 1.16 -7.06 4.63
N LEU A 48 1.01 -6.04 3.80
CA LEU A 48 -0.22 -5.28 3.64
C LEU A 48 -0.71 -5.43 2.20
N SER A 49 -1.95 -5.83 2.01
CA SER A 49 -2.64 -5.81 0.72
C SER A 49 -3.83 -4.87 0.82
N ILE A 50 -4.03 -4.01 -0.17
CA ILE A 50 -5.13 -3.05 -0.23
C ILE A 50 -5.72 -3.09 -1.63
N ASP A 51 -7.03 -3.24 -1.71
CA ASP A 51 -7.83 -2.79 -2.84
C ASP A 51 -8.77 -1.66 -2.37
N THR A 52 -9.64 -1.19 -3.25
CA THR A 52 -10.61 -0.15 -2.97
C THR A 52 -12.02 -0.72 -2.89
N TYR A 53 -12.91 -0.07 -2.13
CA TYR A 53 -14.32 -0.49 -2.01
C TYR A 53 -15.03 -0.54 -3.37
N GLU A 54 -14.81 0.49 -4.18
CA GLU A 54 -15.20 0.52 -5.58
C GLU A 54 -14.04 -0.07 -6.37
N GLU A 55 -14.24 -1.26 -6.97
CA GLU A 55 -13.29 -1.80 -7.93
C GLU A 55 -13.10 -0.80 -9.08
N GLY A 56 -11.87 -0.63 -9.57
CA GLY A 56 -11.61 0.36 -10.60
C GLY A 56 -11.41 1.79 -10.10
N ARG A 57 -11.30 2.01 -8.78
CA ARG A 57 -11.05 3.35 -8.25
C ARG A 57 -9.64 3.83 -8.60
N GLU A 58 -9.54 5.10 -8.96
CA GLU A 58 -8.28 5.82 -9.12
C GLU A 58 -7.87 6.43 -7.78
N LEU A 59 -6.70 6.04 -7.24
CA LEU A 59 -6.16 6.60 -6.01
C LEU A 59 -5.32 7.85 -6.32
N THR A 60 -5.47 8.86 -5.47
CA THR A 60 -4.63 10.05 -5.54
C THR A 60 -3.26 9.81 -4.92
N GLU A 61 -2.27 10.61 -5.30
CA GLU A 61 -0.93 10.57 -4.68
C GLU A 61 -0.98 10.77 -3.17
N THR A 62 -1.81 11.69 -2.67
CA THR A 62 -2.01 11.90 -1.24
C THR A 62 -2.50 10.64 -0.52
N GLU A 63 -3.39 9.87 -1.13
CA GLU A 63 -3.87 8.63 -0.53
C GLU A 63 -2.80 7.54 -0.53
N VAL A 64 -2.05 7.41 -1.62
CA VAL A 64 -0.94 6.47 -1.71
C VAL A 64 0.13 6.80 -0.67
N VAL A 65 0.52 8.07 -0.55
CA VAL A 65 1.45 8.54 0.49
C VAL A 65 0.89 8.26 1.89
N GLY A 66 -0.40 8.53 2.13
CA GLY A 66 -1.04 8.21 3.40
C GLY A 66 -0.98 6.72 3.77
N ILE A 67 -1.14 5.83 2.78
CA ILE A 67 -0.99 4.38 2.96
C ILE A 67 0.47 4.01 3.27
N LEU A 68 1.44 4.61 2.57
CA LEU A 68 2.87 4.41 2.88
C LEU A 68 3.20 4.89 4.30
N MET A 69 2.64 6.02 4.72
CA MET A 69 2.76 6.59 6.07
C MET A 69 2.11 5.70 7.14
N PHE A 70 1.02 5.01 6.82
CA PHE A 70 0.46 3.98 7.69
C PHE A 70 1.41 2.79 7.81
N ALA A 71 1.87 2.26 6.66
CA ALA A 71 2.62 1.01 6.59
C ALA A 71 4.00 1.10 7.27
N GLN A 72 4.65 2.28 7.25
CA GLN A 72 5.95 2.49 7.87
C GLN A 72 5.98 2.21 9.38
N HIS A 73 4.85 2.35 10.08
CA HIS A 73 4.77 2.16 11.53
C HIS A 73 5.08 0.72 11.95
N SER A 74 4.86 -0.26 11.06
CA SER A 74 5.37 -1.61 11.29
C SER A 74 6.86 -1.66 11.02
N GLN A 75 7.64 -2.03 12.03
CA GLN A 75 9.10 -2.25 11.89
C GLN A 75 9.45 -3.52 11.09
N ARG A 76 8.45 -4.37 10.83
CA ARG A 76 8.61 -5.68 10.18
C ARG A 76 8.03 -5.76 8.77
N LEU A 77 7.53 -4.64 8.24
CA LEU A 77 6.93 -4.63 6.91
C LEU A 77 7.97 -5.02 5.85
N GLU A 78 7.60 -6.01 5.04
CA GLU A 78 8.40 -6.55 3.94
C GLU A 78 7.75 -6.25 2.60
N LYS A 79 6.40 -6.26 2.54
CA LYS A 79 5.64 -6.06 1.29
C LYS A 79 4.35 -5.25 1.49
N LEU A 80 4.12 -4.30 0.59
CA LEU A 80 2.84 -3.60 0.40
C LEU A 80 2.33 -3.89 -1.02
N MET A 81 1.06 -4.25 -1.16
CA MET A 81 0.43 -4.52 -2.45
C MET A 81 -0.81 -3.66 -2.64
N PHE A 82 -0.86 -2.95 -3.76
CA PHE A 82 -2.06 -2.31 -4.29
C PHE A 82 -2.68 -3.22 -5.35
N LEU A 83 -3.95 -3.53 -5.19
CA LEU A 83 -4.71 -4.46 -6.02
C LEU A 83 -5.91 -3.74 -6.62
N PHE A 84 -6.24 -4.03 -7.88
CA PHE A 84 -7.50 -3.66 -8.53
C PHE A 84 -7.86 -2.17 -8.48
N CYS A 85 -6.85 -1.30 -8.46
CA CYS A 85 -6.98 0.16 -8.46
C CYS A 85 -5.94 0.78 -9.40
N LEU A 86 -6.22 2.00 -9.86
CA LEU A 86 -5.27 2.80 -10.62
C LEU A 86 -4.48 3.68 -9.65
N LEU A 87 -3.16 3.67 -9.78
CA LEU A 87 -2.25 4.46 -8.97
C LEU A 87 -1.72 5.65 -9.78
N PRO A 88 -1.28 6.74 -9.14
CA PRO A 88 -0.65 7.85 -9.84
C PRO A 88 0.61 7.38 -10.57
N GLN A 89 0.93 8.07 -11.67
CA GLN A 89 2.10 7.78 -12.53
C GLN A 89 3.42 7.74 -11.76
N SER A 90 3.55 8.61 -10.77
CA SER A 90 4.71 8.69 -9.89
C SER A 90 4.26 9.22 -8.53
N ILE A 91 5.13 9.05 -7.55
CA ILE A 91 5.02 9.63 -6.22
C ILE A 91 6.26 10.51 -6.04
N ALA A 92 6.11 11.71 -5.47
CA ALA A 92 7.25 12.55 -5.13
C ALA A 92 8.22 11.78 -4.21
N ALA A 93 9.48 11.71 -4.60
CA ALA A 93 10.46 10.89 -3.89
C ALA A 93 10.66 11.36 -2.44
N GLU A 94 10.54 12.66 -2.20
CA GLU A 94 10.58 13.30 -0.88
C GLU A 94 9.43 12.89 0.05
N ASP A 95 8.26 12.54 -0.52
CA ASP A 95 7.06 12.15 0.24
C ASP A 95 7.06 10.65 0.58
N ILE A 96 7.93 9.86 -0.05
CA ILE A 96 8.10 8.44 0.28
C ILE A 96 8.84 8.31 1.62
N PRO A 97 8.26 7.61 2.62
CA PRO A 97 8.90 7.48 3.93
C PRO A 97 10.29 6.85 3.85
N SER A 98 11.30 7.56 4.35
CA SER A 98 12.72 7.13 4.30
C SER A 98 12.96 5.76 4.93
N ILE A 99 12.14 5.37 5.90
CA ILE A 99 12.22 4.06 6.56
C ILE A 99 11.74 2.91 5.69
N LEU A 100 10.88 3.16 4.70
CA LEU A 100 10.53 2.16 3.69
C LEU A 100 11.70 1.98 2.72
N LYS A 101 12.37 3.08 2.34
CA LYS A 101 13.57 3.08 1.49
C LYS A 101 14.71 2.29 2.13
N SER A 102 15.06 2.64 3.39
CA SER A 102 16.19 2.02 4.10
C SER A 102 16.02 0.51 4.29
N ARG A 103 14.78 0.05 4.48
CA ARG A 103 14.43 -1.37 4.62
C ARG A 103 14.16 -2.08 3.30
N LYS A 104 14.16 -1.35 2.17
CA LYS A 104 13.91 -1.89 0.84
C LYS A 104 12.58 -2.66 0.76
N VAL A 105 11.54 -2.10 1.36
CA VAL A 105 10.19 -2.69 1.35
C VAL A 105 9.72 -2.85 -0.10
N LYS A 106 9.19 -4.02 -0.47
CA LYS A 106 8.63 -4.22 -1.82
C LYS A 106 7.23 -3.60 -1.88
N VAL A 107 7.06 -2.56 -2.67
CA VAL A 107 5.74 -1.94 -2.94
C VAL A 107 5.33 -2.30 -4.36
N THR A 108 4.24 -3.04 -4.50
CA THR A 108 3.79 -3.58 -5.79
C THR A 108 2.41 -3.08 -6.18
N TRP A 109 2.18 -2.94 -7.48
CA TRP A 109 0.91 -2.59 -8.06
C TRP A 109 0.45 -3.64 -9.07
N LEU A 110 -0.76 -4.16 -8.85
CA LEU A 110 -1.50 -5.05 -9.74
C LEU A 110 -2.82 -4.35 -10.11
N PRO A 111 -2.89 -3.65 -11.26
CA PRO A 111 -4.06 -2.85 -11.63
C PRO A 111 -5.32 -3.69 -11.92
N TYR A 112 -5.15 -4.87 -12.52
CA TYR A 112 -6.21 -5.85 -12.80
C TYR A 112 -5.59 -7.22 -13.09
N ASP A 113 -6.42 -8.24 -13.28
CA ASP A 113 -5.97 -9.62 -13.56
C ASP A 113 -5.46 -9.79 -15.01
N SER A 114 -4.37 -9.10 -15.33
CA SER A 114 -3.65 -9.19 -16.62
C SER A 114 -2.31 -9.90 -16.52
N GLY A 115 -1.89 -10.26 -15.29
CA GLY A 115 -0.54 -10.75 -15.01
C GLY A 115 0.55 -9.67 -15.03
N LYS A 116 0.23 -8.40 -15.35
CA LYS A 116 1.17 -7.29 -15.23
C LYS A 116 1.35 -6.88 -13.78
N ILE A 117 2.60 -6.84 -13.31
CA ILE A 117 2.94 -6.36 -11.97
C ILE A 117 3.99 -5.26 -12.12
N TYR A 118 3.80 -4.19 -11.37
CA TYR A 118 4.73 -3.07 -11.29
C TYR A 118 5.32 -2.97 -9.89
N ASP A 119 6.61 -2.66 -9.79
CA ASP A 119 7.32 -2.40 -8.55
C ASP A 119 7.62 -0.89 -8.45
N LEU A 120 7.29 -0.26 -7.32
CA LEU A 120 7.67 1.13 -7.08
C LEU A 120 9.17 1.22 -6.79
N ASN A 121 9.89 2.04 -7.55
CA ASN A 121 11.22 2.47 -7.19
C ASN A 121 11.12 3.49 -6.05
N LEU A 122 11.47 3.09 -4.82
CA LEU A 122 11.35 3.96 -3.65
C LEU A 122 12.30 5.16 -3.66
N GLU A 123 13.33 5.15 -4.51
CA GLU A 123 14.28 6.27 -4.63
C GLU A 123 13.79 7.32 -5.62
N SER A 124 13.25 6.91 -6.77
CA SER A 124 12.76 7.84 -7.81
C SER A 124 11.27 8.14 -7.71
N GLY A 125 10.51 7.29 -7.01
CA GLY A 125 9.05 7.34 -6.94
C GLY A 125 8.34 6.93 -8.23
N ARG A 126 9.06 6.36 -9.20
CA ARG A 126 8.48 5.83 -10.45
C ARG A 126 8.18 4.35 -10.36
N TRP A 127 7.13 3.91 -11.05
CA TRP A 127 6.85 2.49 -11.25
C TRP A 127 7.86 1.88 -12.22
N MET A 128 8.23 0.63 -11.99
CA MET A 128 9.06 -0.20 -12.86
C MET A 128 8.30 -1.49 -13.18
N TYR A 129 8.60 -2.13 -14.31
CA TYR A 129 8.13 -3.49 -14.54
C TYR A 129 8.72 -4.47 -13.50
N ASP A 130 8.08 -5.62 -13.26
CA ASP A 130 8.54 -6.63 -12.27
C ASP A 130 9.95 -7.19 -12.57
N ASP A 131 10.49 -6.99 -13.78
CA ASP A 131 11.91 -7.27 -14.08
C ASP A 131 12.90 -6.24 -13.48
N ARG A 132 12.38 -5.11 -12.98
CA ARG A 132 13.08 -4.01 -12.30
C ARG A 132 14.16 -3.35 -13.14
N THR A 133 14.09 -3.47 -14.46
CA THR A 133 15.13 -2.94 -15.35
C THR A 133 14.77 -1.60 -15.96
N LEU A 134 13.47 -1.28 -16.07
CA LEU A 134 12.98 -0.11 -16.80
C LEU A 134 11.84 0.58 -16.07
N ASP A 135 11.97 1.91 -15.93
CA ASP A 135 10.88 2.78 -15.47
C ASP A 135 9.72 2.73 -16.47
N VAL A 136 8.50 2.76 -15.93
CA VAL A 136 7.27 2.98 -16.69
C VAL A 136 7.31 4.41 -17.27
N THR A 137 7.33 4.50 -18.59
CA THR A 137 7.28 5.78 -19.31
C THR A 137 5.86 6.37 -19.33
N ASP A 138 5.74 7.66 -19.57
CA ASP A 138 4.45 8.37 -19.71
C ASP A 138 3.52 7.71 -20.73
N ALA A 139 4.07 7.23 -21.84
CA ALA A 139 3.32 6.55 -22.89
C ALA A 139 2.78 5.18 -22.41
N VAL A 140 3.59 4.43 -21.65
CA VAL A 140 3.18 3.16 -21.05
C VAL A 140 2.10 3.41 -20.00
N TYR A 141 2.32 4.37 -19.10
CA TYR A 141 1.34 4.70 -18.08
C TYR A 141 0.01 5.15 -18.73
N SER A 142 0.05 6.03 -19.73
CA SER A 142 -1.15 6.47 -20.45
C SER A 142 -1.91 5.31 -21.07
N LYS A 143 -1.20 4.33 -21.66
CA LYS A 143 -1.80 3.10 -22.17
C LYS A 143 -2.43 2.27 -21.05
N GLU A 144 -1.76 2.12 -19.92
CA GLU A 144 -2.29 1.42 -18.74
C GLU A 144 -3.56 2.09 -18.21
N VAL A 145 -3.63 3.43 -18.18
CA VAL A 145 -4.85 4.18 -17.82
C VAL A 145 -6.00 3.87 -18.79
N SER A 146 -5.73 3.86 -20.09
CA SER A 146 -6.74 3.52 -21.10
C SER A 146 -7.27 2.10 -20.91
N GLU A 147 -6.39 1.10 -20.80
CA GLU A 147 -6.77 -0.30 -20.61
C GLU A 147 -7.50 -0.51 -19.28
N PHE A 148 -7.04 0.13 -18.20
CA PHE A 148 -7.70 0.05 -16.90
C PHE A 148 -9.14 0.56 -16.95
N ARG A 149 -9.37 1.69 -17.63
CA ARG A 149 -10.72 2.25 -17.78
C ARG A 149 -11.61 1.40 -18.66
N GLU A 150 -11.08 0.72 -19.69
CA GLU A 150 -11.86 -0.25 -20.47
C GLU A 150 -12.32 -1.47 -19.65
N VAL A 151 -11.54 -1.88 -18.65
CA VAL A 151 -11.88 -3.01 -17.77
C VAL A 151 -12.92 -2.62 -16.73
N TRP A 152 -12.86 -1.40 -16.20
CA TRP A 152 -13.60 -1.00 -15.01
C TRP A 152 -14.64 0.12 -15.20
N GLN A 153 -14.74 0.78 -16.37
CA GLN A 153 -15.71 1.85 -16.68
C GLN A 153 -16.52 1.53 -17.94
#